data_AF-A0A6B9T7Y0-F1
#
_entry.id   AF-A0A6B9T7Y0-F1
#
_cell.length_a   1.000
_cell.length_b   1.000
_cell.length_c   1.000
_cell.angle_alpha   90.00
_cell.angle_beta   90.00
_cell.angle_gamma   90.00
#
_symmetry.space_group_name_H-M   'P 1'
#
loop_
_entity.id
_entity.type
_entity.pdbx_description
1 polymer ?
#
loop_
_entity_poly.entity_id
_entity_poly.type
_entity_poly.pdbx_seq_one_letter_code
_entity_poly.pdbx_strand_id
1 'polypeptide(L)' 'MAEFGVEEARMKLQEITNRTLMGEKIVISTEKGNAVIVCEEDWDSLIEALSAMAAPAIANAVRPGAAKC' A
#
# COMPACT_ATOMS: atom_id res chain seq x y z
N MET A 1 2.17 -14.28 3.93
CA MET A 1 1.95 -13.09 4.76
C MET A 1 2.53 -13.39 6.12
N ALA A 2 3.65 -12.75 6.46
CA ALA A 2 4.28 -12.89 7.76
C ALA A 2 3.90 -11.72 8.67
N GLU A 3 3.80 -12.01 9.97
CA GLU A 3 3.41 -11.05 11.00
C GLU A 3 4.41 -11.09 12.13
N PHE A 4 4.87 -9.92 12.58
CA PHE A 4 5.86 -9.76 13.65
C PHE A 4 5.36 -8.78 14.71
N GLY A 5 5.69 -9.03 15.97
CA GLY A 5 5.55 -8.00 17.01
C GLY A 5 6.62 -6.91 16.84
N VAL A 6 6.40 -5.73 17.42
CA VAL A 6 7.33 -4.58 17.30
C VAL A 6 8.77 -4.92 17.69
N GLU A 7 8.97 -5.56 18.85
CA GLU A 7 10.33 -5.89 19.32
C GLU A 7 10.98 -6.98 18.47
N GLU A 8 10.20 -7.95 17.98
CA GLU A 8 10.73 -8.96 17.05
C GLU A 8 11.12 -8.34 15.71
N ALA A 9 10.27 -7.46 15.17
CA ALA A 9 10.53 -6.75 13.93
C ALA A 9 11.78 -5.86 14.04
N ARG A 10 11.98 -5.20 15.18
CA ARG A 10 13.17 -4.40 15.45
C ARG A 10 14.45 -5.23 15.43
N MET A 11 14.43 -6.42 16.02
CA MET A 11 15.60 -7.32 16.02
C MET A 11 15.88 -7.92 14.63
N LYS A 12 14.84 -8.12 13.81
CA LYS A 12 14.93 -8.77 12.49
C LYS A 12 14.78 -7.80 11.32
N LEU A 13 15.00 -6.50 11.53
CA LEU A 13 14.66 -5.48 10.54
C LEU A 13 15.35 -5.71 9.19
N GLN A 14 16.62 -6.14 9.19
CA GLN A 14 17.35 -6.46 7.97
C GLN A 14 16.75 -7.65 7.21
N GLU A 15 16.34 -8.71 7.92
CA GLU A 15 15.67 -9.87 7.32
C GLU A 15 14.33 -9.46 6.71
N ILE A 16 13.53 -8.71 7.48
CA ILE A 16 12.24 -8.19 7.04
C ILE A 16 12.43 -7.37 5.77
N THR A 17 13.34 -6.40 5.74
CA THR A 17 13.61 -5.58 4.55
C THR A 17 13.98 -6.44 3.34
N ASN A 18 14.89 -7.40 3.49
CA ASN A 18 15.29 -8.27 2.38
C ASN A 18 14.11 -9.08 1.81
N ARG A 19 13.25 -9.59 2.68
CA ARG A 19 12.04 -10.33 2.29
C ARG A 19 11.04 -9.42 1.59
N THR A 20 10.88 -8.19 2.08
CA THR A 20 10.01 -7.21 1.45
C THR A 20 10.50 -6.83 0.06
N LEU A 21 11.81 -6.69 -0.14
CA LEU A 21 12.40 -6.45 -1.46
C LEU A 21 12.20 -7.64 -2.44
N MET A 22 11.86 -8.82 -1.94
CA MET A 22 11.45 -9.98 -2.77
C MET A 22 9.94 -10.01 -3.05
N GLY A 23 9.21 -8.93 -2.72
CA GLY A 23 7.76 -8.81 -2.93
C GLY A 23 6.91 -9.37 -1.79
N GLU A 24 7.51 -9.73 -0.64
CA GLU A 24 6.73 -10.18 0.50
C GLU A 24 6.16 -9.00 1.31
N LYS A 25 4.82 -8.88 1.33
CA LYS A 25 4.13 -8.00 2.28
C LYS A 25 4.26 -8.54 3.72
N ILE A 26 4.78 -7.71 4.62
CA ILE A 26 4.97 -8.04 6.04
C ILE A 26 4.13 -7.12 6.92
N VAL A 27 3.52 -7.68 7.97
CA VAL A 27 2.72 -6.93 8.95
C VAL A 27 3.51 -6.82 10.26
N ILE A 28 3.57 -5.62 10.84
CA ILE A 28 4.06 -5.39 12.19
C ILE A 28 2.88 -5.05 13.09
N SER A 29 2.62 -5.90 14.08
CA SER A 29 1.48 -5.77 14.98
C SER A 29 1.89 -5.12 16.29
N THR A 30 1.03 -4.22 16.76
CA THR A 30 1.18 -3.49 18.02
C THR A 30 -0.14 -3.56 18.80
N GLU A 31 -0.12 -3.24 20.09
CA GLU A 31 -1.35 -3.18 20.90
C GLU A 31 -2.36 -2.13 20.38
N LYS A 32 -1.90 -1.12 19.63
CA LYS A 32 -2.73 -0.03 19.10
C LYS A 32 -3.21 -0.29 17.67
N GLY A 33 -2.77 -1.37 17.04
CA GLY A 33 -3.02 -1.67 15.63
C GLY A 33 -1.76 -2.06 14.88
N ASN A 34 -1.88 -2.18 13.55
CA ASN A 34 -0.87 -2.81 12.72
C ASN A 34 -0.28 -1.84 11.70
N ALA A 35 1.02 -1.96 11.45
CA ALA A 35 1.71 -1.35 10.33
C ALA A 35 2.02 -2.40 9.27
N VAL A 36 2.19 -1.98 8.02
CA VAL A 36 2.55 -2.86 6.91
C VAL A 36 3.83 -2.34 6.29
N ILE A 37 4.77 -3.25 6.02
CA ILE A 37 5.97 -2.98 5.25
C ILE A 37 5.81 -3.67 3.89
N VAL A 38 6.02 -2.89 2.83
CA VAL A 38 6.06 -3.28 1.41
C VAL A 38 7.28 -2.62 0.77
N CYS A 39 7.78 -3.16 -0.34
CA CYS A 39 8.85 -2.49 -1.07
C CYS A 39 8.26 -1.27 -1.81
N GLU A 40 9.13 -0.31 -2.11
CA GLU A 40 8.74 0.92 -2.78
C GLU A 40 8.12 0.66 -4.15
N GLU A 41 8.71 -0.24 -4.94
CA GLU A 41 8.21 -0.60 -6.28
C GLU A 41 6.79 -1.19 -6.25
N ASP A 42 6.50 -2.08 -5.29
CA ASP A 42 5.16 -2.65 -5.11
C ASP A 42 4.16 -1.57 -4.65
N TRP A 43 4.60 -0.63 -3.81
CA TRP A 43 3.77 0.49 -3.36
C TRP A 43 3.42 1.41 -4.53
N ASP A 44 4.40 1.81 -5.32
CA ASP A 44 4.19 2.68 -6.48
C ASP A 44 3.29 2.01 -7.52
N SER A 45 3.55 0.73 -7.82
CA SER A 45 2.71 -0.06 -8.74
C SER A 45 1.26 -0.14 -8.27
N LEU A 46 1.02 -0.29 -6.97
CA LEU A 46 -0.33 -0.29 -6.39
C LEU A 46 -1.03 1.07 -6.61
N ILE A 47 -0.32 2.17 -6.34
CA ILE A 47 -0.85 3.53 -6.49
C ILE A 47 -1.15 3.84 -7.96
N GLU A 48 -0.29 3.43 -8.89
CA GLU A 48 -0.51 3.57 -10.32
C GLU A 48 -1.74 2.78 -10.77
N ALA A 49 -1.87 1.52 -10.33
CA ALA A 49 -3.03 0.68 -10.66
C ALA A 49 -4.33 1.29 -10.13
N LEU A 50 -4.34 1.78 -8.88
CA LEU A 50 -5.50 2.47 -8.29
C LEU A 50 -5.85 3.74 -9.07
N SER A 51 -4.85 4.52 -9.49
CA SER A 51 -5.04 5.73 -10.28
C SER A 51 -5.62 5.43 -11.67
N ALA A 52 -5.12 4.40 -12.34
CA ALA A 52 -5.61 3.95 -13.64
C ALA A 52 -7.07 3.47 -13.57
N MET A 53 -7.45 2.76 -12.50
CA MET A 53 -8.84 2.33 -12.28
C MET A 53 -9.77 3.49 -11.88
N ALA A 54 -9.26 4.47 -11.13
CA ALA A 54 -10.03 5.65 -10.74
C ALA A 54 -10.27 6.62 -11.92
N ALA A 55 -9.38 6.66 -12.91
CA ALA A 55 -9.52 7.54 -14.08
C ALA A 55 -10.87 7.41 -14.81
N PRO A 56 -11.38 6.20 -15.15
CA PRO A 56 -12.73 6.06 -15.71
C PRO A 56 -13.84 6.51 -14.76
N ALA A 57 -13.72 6.30 -13.45
CA ALA A 57 -14.72 6.74 -12.47
C ALA A 57 -14.78 8.27 -12.37
N ILE A 58 -13.62 8.94 -12.37
CA ILE A 58 -13.50 10.40 -12.40
C ILE A 58 -14.02 10.96 -13.74
N ALA A 59 -13.65 10.36 -14.87
CA ALA A 59 -14.13 10.77 -16.19
C ALA A 59 -15.66 10.67 -16.32
N ASN A 60 -16.27 9.62 -15.73
CA ASN A 60 -17.72 9.47 -15.68
C ASN A 60 -18.41 10.44 -14.72
N ALA A 61 -17.73 10.85 -13.63
CA ALA A 61 -18.21 11.87 -12.69
C ALA A 61 -18.13 13.30 -13.28
N VAL A 62 -17.15 13.57 -14.14
CA VAL A 62 -16.97 14.85 -14.86
C VAL A 62 -17.75 14.87 -16.18
N ARG A 63 -18.92 14.22 -16.26
CA ARG A 63 -19.84 14.46 -17.38
C ARG A 63 -20.29 15.93 -17.32
N PRO A 64 -20.00 16.76 -18.35
CA PRO A 64 -20.37 18.17 -18.36
C PRO A 64 -21.88 18.29 -18.62
N GLY A 65 -22.67 18.16 -17.55
CA GLY A 65 -24.10 18.45 -17.51
C GLY A 65 -24.46 19.52 -16.47
N ALA A 66 -23.48 20.07 -15.75
CA ALA A 66 -23.66 21.01 -14.65
C ALA A 66 -23.18 22.46 -14.95
N ALA A 67 -23.20 22.86 -16.21
CA ALA A 67 -23.17 24.28 -16.59
C ALA A 67 -24.25 24.52 -17.66
N LYS A 68 -25.51 24.37 -17.25
CA LYS A 68 -26.60 25.13 -17.87
C LYS A 68 -26.57 26.52 -17.23
N CYS A 69 -26.04 27.50 -17.96
CA CYS A 69 -26.41 28.92 -17.98
C CYS A 69 -25.77 29.53 -19.22
#